data_AF-A0ABD0MLV1-F1
#
_entry.id   AF-A0ABD0MLV1-F1
#
_cell.length_a   1.000
_cell.length_b   1.000
_cell.length_c   1.000
_cell.angle_alpha   90.00
_cell.angle_beta   90.00
_cell.angle_gamma   90.00
#
_symmetry.space_group_name_H-M   'P 1'
#
loop_
_entity.id
_entity.type
_entity.pdbx_description
1 polymer ?
#
loop_
_entity_poly.entity_id
_entity_poly.type
_entity_poly.pdbx_seq_one_letter_code
_entity_poly.pdbx_strand_id
1 'polypeptide(L)'
;ACDLTLDTNTANYNLILSDENRKATHVDERQSYPDHPDRFDVLTGRCYWETEWSGNNPEISVSYKDIKRKGRSHDCVFGWNKNSWSLICSDHRFTALHNNKETDISAGSVSSERVGVYVDVSGGTLSFYS
;
A
#
# COMPACT_ATOMS: atom_id res chain seq x y z
N ALA A 1 8.86 -10.57 11.82
CA ALA A 1 7.69 -9.74 11.48
C ALA A 1 7.95 -8.33 12.00
N CYS A 2 7.53 -7.31 11.26
CA CYS A 2 7.51 -5.93 11.72
C CYS A 2 6.11 -5.62 12.22
N ASP A 3 6.02 -4.77 13.24
CA ASP A 3 4.77 -4.15 13.60
C ASP A 3 4.68 -2.81 12.87
N LEU A 4 3.63 -2.63 12.07
CA LEU A 4 3.40 -1.41 11.29
C LEU A 4 2.18 -0.70 11.85
N THR A 5 2.32 0.59 12.10
CA THR A 5 1.26 1.47 12.56
C THR A 5 1.14 2.63 11.59
N LEU A 6 -0.06 2.89 11.10
CA LEU A 6 -0.26 3.96 10.13
C LEU A 6 -0.06 5.32 10.80
N ASP A 7 0.69 6.21 10.15
CA ASP A 7 0.92 7.55 10.66
C ASP A 7 -0.18 8.53 10.17
N THR A 8 -0.90 9.14 11.10
CA THR A 8 -1.95 10.14 10.85
C THR A 8 -1.44 11.39 10.14
N ASN A 9 -0.15 11.72 10.29
CA ASN A 9 0.48 12.82 9.55
C ASN A 9 0.55 12.55 8.04
N THR A 10 0.34 11.29 7.65
CA THR A 10 0.67 10.77 6.33
C THR A 10 -0.55 10.30 5.55
N ALA A 11 -1.62 9.97 6.28
CA ALA A 11 -2.89 9.54 5.73
C ALA A 11 -3.47 10.56 4.74
N ASN A 12 -4.08 10.03 3.68
CA ASN A 12 -4.89 10.82 2.77
C ASN A 12 -6.13 11.34 3.52
N TYR A 13 -6.63 12.53 3.14
CA TYR A 13 -7.79 13.13 3.77
C TYR A 13 -9.09 12.35 3.56
N ASN A 14 -9.14 11.35 2.67
CA ASN A 14 -10.29 10.45 2.51
C ASN A 14 -10.11 9.10 3.24
N LEU A 15 -9.16 9.00 4.17
CA LEU A 15 -8.96 7.81 4.99
C LEU A 15 -9.27 8.12 6.45
N ILE A 16 -9.92 7.20 7.15
CA ILE A 16 -10.01 7.22 8.62
C ILE A 16 -9.09 6.13 9.16
N LEU A 17 -8.17 6.52 10.04
CA LEU A 17 -7.36 5.60 10.83
C LEU A 17 -8.09 5.25 12.13
N SER A 18 -8.11 3.95 12.46
CA SER A 18 -8.76 3.40 13.65
C SER A 18 -7.96 2.19 14.17
N ASP A 19 -8.40 1.60 15.28
CA ASP A 19 -7.74 0.44 15.91
C ASP A 19 -6.25 0.68 16.16
N GLU A 20 -5.95 1.72 16.95
CA GLU A 20 -4.57 2.14 17.24
C GLU A 20 -3.74 2.43 15.96
N ASN A 21 -4.42 2.96 14.94
CA ASN A 21 -3.90 3.21 13.59
C ASN A 21 -3.45 1.96 12.84
N ARG A 22 -4.00 0.79 13.15
CA ARG A 22 -3.73 -0.47 12.43
C ARG A 22 -4.77 -0.75 11.35
N LYS A 23 -5.85 0.05 11.29
CA LYS A 23 -6.90 -0.04 10.27
C LYS A 23 -7.12 1.29 9.56
N ALA A 24 -7.05 1.28 8.23
CA ALA A 24 -7.49 2.38 7.36
C ALA A 24 -8.82 2.06 6.68
N THR A 25 -9.74 3.02 6.66
CA THR A 25 -11.04 2.90 5.96
C THR A 25 -11.22 4.09 5.03
N HIS A 26 -11.58 3.85 3.77
CA HIS A 26 -11.93 4.92 2.83
C HIS A 26 -13.30 5.53 3.18
N VAL A 27 -13.39 6.85 3.15
CA VAL A 27 -14.61 7.63 3.36
C VAL A 27 -14.69 8.77 2.35
N ASP A 28 -15.91 9.19 2.02
CA ASP A 28 -16.13 10.32 1.11
C ASP A 28 -15.91 11.66 1.81
N GLU A 29 -16.11 11.72 3.13
CA GLU A 29 -15.89 12.91 3.92
C GLU A 29 -14.39 13.21 4.10
N ARG A 30 -14.04 14.47 3.85
CA ARG A 30 -12.68 14.96 4.05
C ARG A 30 -12.32 15.05 5.54
N GLN A 31 -11.39 14.20 5.96
CA GLN A 31 -10.77 14.19 7.28
C GLN A 31 -9.79 15.36 7.48
N SER A 32 -9.69 15.82 8.73
CA SER A 32 -8.86 16.96 9.13
C SER A 32 -7.44 16.54 9.51
N TYR A 33 -6.71 15.91 8.58
CA TYR A 33 -5.29 15.62 8.77
C TYR A 33 -4.41 16.82 8.40
N PRO A 34 -3.40 17.15 9.22
CA PRO A 34 -2.44 18.18 8.89
C PRO A 34 -1.62 17.77 7.66
N ASP A 35 -1.19 18.73 6.85
CA ASP A 35 -0.24 18.43 5.77
C ASP A 35 1.16 18.28 6.39
N HIS A 36 1.74 17.08 6.30
CA HIS A 36 3.07 16.79 6.82
C HIS A 36 4.03 16.37 5.71
N PRO A 37 5.28 16.85 5.70
CA PRO A 37 6.28 16.46 4.70
C PRO A 37 6.69 14.98 4.83
N ASP A 38 6.79 14.46 6.06
CA ASP A 38 7.22 13.08 6.34
C ASP A 38 6.08 12.07 6.25
N ARG A 39 5.51 11.92 5.05
CA ARG A 39 4.54 10.85 4.77
C ARG A 39 5.18 9.45 4.70
N PHE A 40 4.48 8.44 5.23
CA PHE A 40 4.71 6.98 5.25
C PHE A 40 5.70 6.43 6.30
N ASP A 41 5.44 5.18 6.71
CA ASP A 41 6.38 4.38 7.51
C ASP A 41 7.63 4.05 6.72
N VAL A 42 8.78 4.04 7.40
CA VAL A 42 10.08 3.77 6.79
C VAL A 42 10.51 2.34 7.13
N LEU A 43 10.61 1.50 6.10
CA LEU A 43 11.17 0.16 6.21
C LEU A 43 12.69 0.23 6.04
N THR A 44 13.43 -0.23 7.04
CA THR A 44 14.89 -0.40 6.96
C THR A 44 15.24 -1.88 7.12
N GLY A 45 15.94 -2.47 6.15
CA GLY A 45 16.35 -3.88 6.19
C GLY A 45 15.29 -4.86 5.68
N ARG A 46 15.06 -5.95 6.43
CA ARG A 46 14.11 -7.02 6.07
C ARG A 46 12.85 -6.91 6.91
N CYS A 47 11.71 -6.91 6.26
CA CYS A 47 10.44 -6.74 6.91
C CYS A 47 9.39 -7.71 6.39
N TYR A 48 8.57 -8.23 7.28
CA TYR A 48 7.39 -9.02 6.94
C TYR A 48 6.20 -8.52 7.75
N TRP A 49 5.08 -8.28 7.11
CA TRP A 49 3.81 -7.98 7.76
C TRP A 49 2.66 -8.63 7.01
N GLU A 50 1.51 -8.73 7.68
CA GLU A 50 0.25 -9.18 7.08
C GLU A 50 -0.75 -8.04 7.18
N THR A 51 -1.58 -7.90 6.16
CA THR A 51 -2.72 -6.98 6.18
C THR A 51 -3.96 -7.71 5.72
N GLU A 52 -5.06 -7.46 6.42
CA GLU A 52 -6.39 -7.80 5.93
C GLU A 52 -6.89 -6.66 5.04
N TRP A 53 -7.72 -6.98 4.07
CA TRP A 53 -8.28 -6.02 3.11
C TRP A 53 -9.71 -6.41 2.78
N SER A 54 -10.56 -5.44 2.48
CA SER A 54 -11.93 -5.72 2.02
C SER A 54 -12.42 -4.60 1.11
N GLY A 55 -13.51 -4.88 0.40
CA GLY A 55 -14.10 -3.95 -0.56
C GLY A 55 -13.50 -4.06 -1.97
N ASN A 56 -13.82 -3.10 -2.81
CA ASN A 56 -13.48 -3.16 -4.23
C ASN A 56 -12.13 -2.49 -4.50
N ASN A 57 -11.15 -3.29 -4.95
CA ASN A 57 -9.82 -2.85 -5.38
C ASN A 57 -8.96 -2.14 -4.30
N PRO A 58 -8.86 -2.64 -3.05
CA PRO A 58 -7.87 -2.09 -2.12
C PRO A 58 -6.44 -2.31 -2.64
N GLU A 59 -5.58 -1.33 -2.39
CA GLU A 59 -4.20 -1.32 -2.87
C GLU A 59 -3.21 -1.46 -1.72
N ILE A 60 -2.29 -2.41 -1.85
CA ILE A 60 -1.16 -2.58 -0.94
C ILE A 60 0.09 -2.13 -1.67
N SER A 61 0.66 -1.01 -1.24
CA SER A 61 1.75 -0.33 -1.95
C SER A 61 3.01 -0.20 -1.13
N VAL A 62 4.16 -0.34 -1.80
CA VAL A 62 5.49 -0.04 -1.27
C VAL A 62 6.15 0.96 -2.20
N SER A 63 6.84 1.96 -1.63
CA SER A 63 7.54 2.97 -2.42
C SER A 63 8.86 3.38 -1.79
N TYR A 64 9.78 3.87 -2.61
CA TYR A 64 10.92 4.62 -2.12
C TYR A 64 10.46 5.97 -1.57
N LYS A 65 11.20 6.47 -0.56
CA LYS A 65 10.91 7.75 0.10
C LYS A 65 10.76 8.92 -0.88
N ASP A 66 11.51 8.89 -1.98
CA ASP A 66 11.61 9.96 -2.97
C ASP A 66 10.48 9.97 -4.03
N ILE A 67 9.44 9.15 -3.86
CA ILE A 67 8.25 9.25 -4.73
C ILE A 67 7.64 10.65 -4.64
N LYS A 68 7.14 11.16 -5.78
CA LYS A 68 6.42 12.43 -5.79
C LYS A 68 5.08 12.22 -5.08
N ARG A 69 4.70 13.15 -4.21
CA ARG A 69 3.53 12.96 -3.32
C ARG A 69 2.37 13.91 -3.62
N LYS A 70 2.57 14.90 -4.49
CA LYS A 70 1.61 15.99 -4.76
C LYS A 70 1.37 16.19 -6.25
N GLY A 71 0.12 16.42 -6.60
CA GLY A 71 -0.34 16.65 -7.97
C GLY A 71 -1.14 15.48 -8.53
N ARG A 72 -1.48 15.56 -9.82
CA ARG A 72 -2.31 14.58 -10.53
C ARG A 72 -1.55 13.81 -11.62
N SER A 73 -0.22 13.80 -11.54
CA SER A 73 0.65 13.09 -12.49
C SER A 73 0.84 11.63 -12.08
N HIS A 74 1.20 10.77 -13.04
CA HIS A 74 1.54 9.36 -12.78
C HIS A 74 2.67 9.20 -11.75
N ASP A 75 3.60 10.16 -11.69
CA ASP A 75 4.65 10.21 -10.67
C ASP A 75 4.13 10.19 -9.22
N CYS A 76 2.85 10.54 -9.00
CA CYS A 76 2.21 10.59 -7.69
C CYS A 76 1.34 9.39 -7.35
N VAL A 77 1.11 8.49 -8.31
CA VAL A 77 0.21 7.35 -8.17
C VAL A 77 1.07 6.10 -7.99
N PHE A 78 0.79 5.31 -6.94
CA PHE A 78 1.56 4.09 -6.68
C PHE A 78 1.43 3.09 -7.84
N GLY A 79 2.54 2.42 -8.19
CA GLY A 79 2.61 1.49 -9.31
C GLY A 79 2.72 2.16 -10.70
N TRP A 80 2.42 3.46 -10.81
CA TRP A 80 2.46 4.19 -12.09
C TRP A 80 3.79 4.90 -12.35
N ASN A 81 4.78 4.66 -11.49
CA ASN A 81 6.13 5.18 -11.58
C ASN A 81 7.16 4.11 -11.21
N LYS A 82 8.43 4.39 -11.50
CA LYS A 82 9.55 3.49 -11.22
C LYS A 82 9.90 3.36 -9.72
N ASN A 83 9.35 4.22 -8.86
CA ASN A 83 9.69 4.30 -7.44
C ASN A 83 8.66 3.59 -6.54
N SER A 84 7.70 2.88 -7.12
CA SER A 84 6.65 2.20 -6.37
C SER A 84 6.17 0.92 -7.03
N TRP A 85 5.61 0.06 -6.18
CA TRP A 85 4.96 -1.19 -6.51
C TRP A 85 3.62 -1.22 -5.78
N SER A 86 2.55 -1.61 -6.47
CA SER A 86 1.21 -1.77 -5.88
C SER A 86 0.67 -3.15 -6.21
N LEU A 87 -0.04 -3.74 -5.27
CA LEU A 87 -0.89 -4.91 -5.49
C LEU A 87 -2.34 -4.47 -5.29
N ILE A 88 -3.13 -4.48 -6.37
CA ILE A 88 -4.58 -4.32 -6.30
C ILE A 88 -5.17 -5.69 -5.96
N CYS A 89 -5.96 -5.74 -4.89
CA CYS A 89 -6.66 -6.93 -4.47
C CYS A 89 -8.11 -6.93 -4.96
N SER A 90 -8.61 -8.07 -5.41
CA SER A 90 -10.03 -8.27 -5.70
C SER A 90 -10.44 -9.71 -5.38
N ASP A 91 -11.74 -9.98 -5.31
CA ASP A 91 -12.29 -11.27 -4.87
C ASP A 91 -11.78 -12.50 -5.63
N HIS A 92 -11.31 -12.31 -6.87
CA HIS A 92 -10.96 -13.39 -7.80
C HIS A 92 -9.58 -13.23 -8.46
N ARG A 93 -8.85 -12.15 -8.17
CA ARG A 93 -7.53 -11.90 -8.76
C ARG A 93 -6.75 -10.87 -7.97
N PHE A 94 -5.46 -10.83 -8.24
CA PHE A 94 -4.63 -9.69 -7.89
C PHE A 94 -4.09 -9.06 -9.17
N THR A 95 -3.85 -7.76 -9.15
CA THR A 95 -3.14 -7.07 -10.25
C THR A 95 -1.90 -6.40 -9.65
N ALA A 96 -0.73 -6.81 -10.10
CA ALA A 96 0.53 -6.18 -9.72
C ALA A 96 0.83 -4.99 -10.66
N LEU A 97 1.17 -3.84 -10.09
CA LEU A 97 1.52 -2.63 -10.83
C LEU A 97 2.92 -2.15 -10.49
N HIS A 98 3.68 -1.86 -11.54
CA HIS A 98 4.97 -1.18 -11.42
C HIS A 98 5.32 -0.45 -12.72
N ASN A 99 5.77 0.80 -12.60
CA ASN A 99 6.20 1.63 -13.73
C ASN A 99 5.20 1.65 -14.89
N ASN A 100 3.91 1.83 -14.58
CA ASN A 100 2.81 1.88 -15.55
C ASN A 100 2.64 0.57 -16.35
N LYS A 101 3.06 -0.56 -15.77
CA LYS A 101 2.79 -1.90 -16.27
C LYS A 101 1.95 -2.65 -15.27
N GLU A 102 0.88 -3.23 -15.78
CA GLU A 102 -0.04 -4.08 -15.03
C GLU A 102 0.25 -5.54 -15.35
N THR A 103 0.17 -6.40 -14.34
CA THR A 103 0.29 -7.85 -14.49
C THR A 103 -0.83 -8.50 -13.69
N ASP A 104 -1.80 -9.06 -14.41
CA ASP A 104 -2.89 -9.80 -13.81
C ASP A 104 -2.39 -11.15 -13.30
N ILE A 105 -2.68 -11.42 -12.03
CA ILE A 105 -2.34 -12.64 -11.31
C ILE A 105 -3.67 -13.34 -11.01
N SER A 106 -3.97 -14.39 -11.78
CA SER A 106 -5.10 -15.25 -11.49
C SER A 106 -4.87 -15.96 -10.18
N ALA A 107 -5.56 -15.51 -9.14
CA ALA A 107 -5.82 -16.33 -7.98
C ALA A 107 -7.04 -17.21 -8.31
N GLY A 108 -7.11 -18.40 -7.74
CA GLY A 108 -8.34 -19.20 -7.82
C GLY A 108 -9.44 -18.55 -6.98
N SER A 109 -10.03 -19.31 -6.07
CA SER A 109 -10.74 -18.67 -4.96
C SER A 109 -9.70 -18.01 -4.07
N VAL A 110 -9.76 -16.69 -3.92
CA VAL A 110 -9.03 -16.01 -2.84
C VAL A 110 -9.67 -16.49 -1.54
N SER A 111 -9.05 -17.47 -0.87
CA SER A 111 -9.62 -18.10 0.32
C SER A 111 -9.52 -17.22 1.56
N SER A 112 -8.72 -16.15 1.51
CA SER A 112 -8.53 -15.20 2.60
C SER A 112 -8.33 -13.79 2.05
N GLU A 113 -9.08 -12.85 2.61
CA GLU A 113 -8.95 -11.40 2.46
C GLU A 113 -7.68 -10.86 3.17
N ARG A 114 -6.57 -11.60 3.07
CA ARG A 114 -5.31 -11.29 3.74
C ARG A 114 -4.15 -11.44 2.77
N VAL A 115 -3.20 -10.51 2.86
CA VAL A 115 -1.96 -10.55 2.08
C VAL A 115 -0.78 -10.44 3.04
N GLY A 116 0.16 -11.36 2.92
CA GLY A 116 1.49 -11.25 3.51
C GLY A 116 2.41 -10.47 2.58
N VAL A 117 3.17 -9.53 3.12
CA VAL A 117 4.15 -8.74 2.36
C VAL A 117 5.53 -8.91 2.97
N TYR A 118 6.50 -9.27 2.13
CA TYR A 118 7.90 -9.36 2.50
C TYR A 118 8.73 -8.36 1.70
N VAL A 119 9.58 -7.61 2.38
CA VAL A 119 10.52 -6.66 1.79
C VAL A 119 11.92 -7.00 2.27
N ASP A 120 12.86 -7.16 1.35
CA ASP A 120 14.30 -7.14 1.62
C ASP A 120 14.92 -5.94 0.92
N VAL A 121 15.15 -4.86 1.67
CA VAL A 121 15.75 -3.62 1.12
C VAL A 121 17.17 -3.88 0.61
N SER A 122 17.95 -4.71 1.30
CA SER A 122 19.33 -5.02 0.92
C SER A 122 19.43 -5.95 -0.29
N GLY A 123 18.49 -6.89 -0.38
CA GLY A 123 18.38 -7.84 -1.49
C GLY A 123 17.54 -7.33 -2.66
N GLY A 124 16.95 -6.13 -2.57
CA GLY A 124 16.12 -5.55 -3.62
C GLY A 124 14.88 -6.37 -3.97
N THR A 125 14.30 -7.06 -2.98
CA THR A 125 13.18 -7.99 -3.20
C THR A 125 11.92 -7.51 -2.50
N LEU A 126 10.79 -7.54 -3.22
CA LEU A 126 9.45 -7.39 -2.70
C LEU A 126 8.66 -8.64 -3.10
N SER A 127 7.95 -9.24 -2.15
CA SER A 127 7.13 -10.44 -2.38
C SER A 127 5.80 -10.32 -1.69
N PHE A 128 4.75 -10.81 -2.36
CA PHE A 128 3.38 -10.86 -1.87
C PHE A 128 2.94 -12.32 -1.75
N TYR A 129 2.21 -12.63 -0.69
CA TYR A 129 1.69 -13.96 -0.37
C TYR A 129 0.18 -13.85 -0.13
N SER A 130 -0.58 -14.81 -0.66
CA SER A 130 -2.02 -14.97 -0.41
C SER A 130 -2.28 -16.14 0.52
#